data_AF-A0A969WTY7-F1
#
_entry.id   AF-A0A969WTY7-F1
#
_cell.length_a   1.000
_cell.length_b   1.000
_cell.length_c   1.000
_cell.angle_alpha   90.00
_cell.angle_beta   90.00
_cell.angle_gamma   90.00
#
_symmetry.space_group_name_H-M   'P 1'
#
loop_
_entity.id
_entity.type
_entity.pdbx_description
1 polymer ?
#
loop_
_entity_poly.entity_id
_entity_poly.type
_entity_poly.pdbx_seq_one_letter_code
_entity_poly.pdbx_strand_id
1 'polypeptide(L)' 'MYIDDDGREHDSYEDYCNSNMLDPDIVATYLLSGKRKPQNDYEKALLEEMKEIRKQGYGIELNFN' A
#
# COMPACT_ATOMS: atom_id res chain seq x y z
N MET A 1 11.44 4.56 -15.49
CA MET A 1 10.83 3.31 -15.98
C MET A 1 11.07 2.22 -14.97
N TYR A 2 10.01 1.53 -14.56
CA TYR A 2 10.02 0.36 -13.68
C TYR A 2 9.14 -0.72 -14.30
N ILE A 3 9.58 -1.98 -14.25
CA ILE A 3 8.79 -3.13 -14.71
C ILE A 3 8.43 -3.93 -13.47
N ASP A 4 7.14 -4.14 -13.22
CA ASP A 4 6.68 -4.93 -12.08
C ASP A 4 6.83 -6.44 -12.32
N ASP A 5 6.53 -7.25 -11.29
CA ASP A 5 6.67 -8.70 -11.36
C ASP A 5 5.71 -9.36 -12.38
N ASP A 6 4.65 -8.63 -12.78
CA ASP A 6 3.70 -9.02 -13.83
C ASP A 6 4.16 -8.59 -15.24
N GLY A 7 5.31 -7.91 -15.35
CA GLY A 7 5.84 -7.40 -16.60
C GLY A 7 5.18 -6.10 -17.09
N ARG A 8 4.41 -5.40 -16.25
CA ARG A 8 3.81 -4.11 -16.62
C ARG A 8 4.81 -2.98 -16.45
N GLU A 9 4.87 -2.11 -17.45
CA GLU A 9 5.71 -0.93 -17.42
C GLU A 9 5.03 0.23 -16.68
N HIS A 10 5.79 0.87 -15.80
CA HIS A 10 5.43 2.07 -15.08
C HIS A 10 6.47 3.17 -15.35
N ASP A 11 6.04 4.42 -15.38
CA ASP A 11 6.92 5.56 -15.64
C ASP A 11 8.05 5.67 -14.58
N SER A 12 7.76 5.29 -13.35
CA SER A 12 8.71 5.20 -12.24
C SER A 12 8.30 4.16 -11.18
N TYR A 13 9.18 3.90 -10.21
CA TYR A 13 8.80 3.10 -9.04
C TYR A 13 7.75 3.79 -8.16
N GLU A 14 7.72 5.14 -8.14
CA GLU A 14 6.66 5.88 -7.43
C GLU A 14 5.31 5.64 -8.11
N ASP A 15 5.26 5.61 -9.44
CA ASP A 15 4.03 5.31 -10.18
C ASP A 15 3.55 3.88 -9.92
N TYR A 16 4.47 2.91 -9.89
CA TYR A 16 4.14 1.54 -9.47
C TYR A 16 3.57 1.49 -8.05
N CYS A 17 4.18 2.16 -7.07
CA CYS A 17 3.68 2.20 -5.68
C CYS A 17 2.28 2.83 -5.56
N ASN A 18 1.94 3.74 -6.48
CA ASN A 18 0.63 4.38 -6.58
C ASN A 18 -0.26 3.76 -7.67
N SER A 19 0.08 2.58 -8.20
CA SER A 19 -0.76 1.87 -9.16
C SER A 19 -2.08 1.43 -8.49
N ASN A 20 -3.17 1.49 -9.24
CA ASN A 20 -4.48 0.95 -8.83
C ASN A 20 -4.59 -0.57 -9.10
N MET A 21 -3.58 -1.17 -9.72
CA MET A 21 -3.51 -2.60 -10.01
C MET A 21 -2.84 -3.42 -8.90
N LEU A 22 -2.39 -2.77 -7.83
CA LEU A 22 -1.78 -3.45 -6.68
C LEU A 22 -2.84 -4.21 -5.88
N ASP A 23 -2.48 -5.40 -5.41
CA ASP A 23 -3.30 -6.15 -4.47
C ASP A 23 -3.54 -5.36 -3.18
N PRO A 24 -4.72 -5.52 -2.53
CA PRO A 24 -5.06 -4.80 -1.31
C PRO A 24 -4.01 -4.93 -0.19
N ASP A 25 -3.38 -6.09 -0.03
CA ASP A 25 -2.34 -6.30 1.00
C ASP A 25 -1.05 -5.53 0.68
N ILE A 26 -0.69 -5.42 -0.60
CA ILE A 26 0.43 -4.59 -1.05
C ILE A 26 0.10 -3.12 -0.83
N VAL A 27 -1.12 -2.70 -1.14
CA VAL A 27 -1.62 -1.34 -0.86
C VAL A 27 -1.49 -1.03 0.63
N ALA A 28 -1.99 -1.89 1.52
CA ALA A 28 -1.90 -1.71 2.97
C ALA A 28 -0.44 -1.60 3.44
N THR A 29 0.43 -2.49 2.96
CA THR A 29 1.87 -2.50 3.26
C THR A 29 2.55 -1.20 2.80
N TYR A 30 2.24 -0.72 1.59
CA TYR A 30 2.84 0.49 1.04
C TYR A 30 2.31 1.77 1.70
N LEU A 31 1.04 1.79 2.12
CA LEU A 31 0.49 2.88 2.94
C LEU A 31 1.21 2.95 4.28
N LEU A 32 1.35 1.82 4.99
CA LEU A 32 1.96 1.78 6.31
C LEU A 32 3.47 2.11 6.29
N SER A 33 4.17 1.74 5.20
CA SER A 33 5.59 2.06 5.00
C SER A 33 5.84 3.43 4.40
N GLY A 34 4.79 4.17 4.01
CA GLY A 34 4.89 5.51 3.43
C GLY A 34 5.35 5.53 1.97
N LYS A 35 5.41 4.38 1.29
CA LYS A 35 5.74 4.28 -0.14
C LYS A 35 4.59 4.75 -1.04
N ARG A 36 3.36 4.57 -0.59
CA ARG A 36 2.14 4.97 -1.29
C ARG A 36 1.51 6.18 -0.60
N LYS A 37 1.04 7.14 -1.39
CA LYS A 37 0.18 8.23 -0.91
C LYS A 37 -1.28 7.75 -0.98
N PRO A 38 -2.09 7.93 0.08
CA PRO A 38 -3.50 7.55 0.02
C PRO A 38 -4.19 8.18 -1.19
N GLN A 39 -4.75 7.35 -2.07
CA GLN A 39 -5.32 7.82 -3.34
C GLN A 39 -6.82 8.17 -3.23
N ASN A 40 -7.49 7.68 -2.19
CA ASN A 40 -8.92 7.87 -1.96
C ASN A 40 -9.22 7.87 -0.45
N ASP A 41 -10.47 8.17 -0.08
CA ASP A 41 -10.87 8.27 1.32
C ASP A 41 -10.85 6.93 2.06
N TYR A 42 -11.03 5.81 1.34
CA TYR A 42 -10.88 4.48 1.90
C TYR A 42 -9.43 4.21 2.33
N GLU A 43 -8.45 4.51 1.49
CA GLU A 43 -7.02 4.35 1.83
C GLU A 43 -6.58 5.27 2.97
N LYS A 44 -7.17 6.48 3.08
CA LYS A 44 -6.92 7.37 4.22
C LYS A 44 -7.44 6.74 5.51
N ALA A 45 -8.67 6.23 5.51
CA ALA A 45 -9.27 5.59 6.67
C ALA A 45 -8.48 4.33 7.08
N LEU A 46 -8.11 3.50 6.10
CA LEU A 46 -7.29 2.29 6.30
C LEU A 46 -5.94 2.62 6.95
N LEU A 47 -5.25 3.66 6.46
CA LEU A 47 -3.97 4.09 7.04
C LEU A 47 -4.12 4.56 8.49
N GLU A 48 -5.17 5.30 8.82
CA GLU A 48 -5.42 5.74 10.20
C GLU A 48 -5.74 4.55 11.12
N GLU A 49 -6.59 3.62 10.70
CA GLU A 49 -6.88 2.39 11.46
C GLU A 49 -5.61 1.58 11.75
N MET A 50 -4.78 1.34 10.72
CA MET A 50 -3.51 0.63 10.89
C MET A 50 -2.55 1.34 11.85
N LYS A 51 -2.49 2.69 11.82
CA LYS A 51 -1.68 3.46 12.79
C LYS A 51 -2.22 3.33 14.21
N GLU A 52 -3.54 3.33 14.39
CA GLU A 52 -4.17 3.15 15.70
C GLU A 52 -3.87 1.77 16.30
N ILE A 53 -4.01 0.71 15.50
CA ILE A 53 -3.65 -0.67 15.90
C ILE A 53 -2.19 -0.74 16.34
N ARG A 54 -1.27 -0.17 15.54
CA ARG A 54 0.16 -0.14 15.87
C ARG A 54 0.45 0.67 17.14
N LYS A 55 -0.27 1.77 17.36
CA LYS A 55 -0.15 2.59 18.57
C LYS A 55 -0.60 1.84 19.83
N GLN A 56 -1.57 0.94 19.69
CA GLN A 56 -2.02 0.06 20.78
C GLN A 56 -1.07 -1.12 21.05
N GLY A 57 -0.02 -1.28 20.23
CA GLY A 57 0.99 -2.33 20.40
C GLY A 57 0.61 -3.66 19.75
N TYR A 58 -0.47 -3.70 18.97
CA TYR A 58 -0.88 -4.89 18.22
C TYR A 58 -0.13 -4.98 16.87
N GLY A 59 0.10 -6.22 16.43
CA GLY A 59 0.55 -6.50 15.07
C GLY A 59 -0.59 -6.31 14.07
N ILE A 60 -0.24 -5.95 12.83
CA ILE A 60 -1.18 -5.95 11.71
C ILE A 60 -0.91 -7.24 10.93
N GLU A 61 -1.89 -8.13 10.86
CA GLU A 61 -1.84 -9.33 10.05
C GLU A 61 -2.39 -9.01 8.66
N LEU A 62 -1.51 -9.10 7.65
CA LEU A 62 -1.88 -9.00 6.23
C LEU A 62 -1.77 -10.39 5.62
N ASN A 63 -2.86 -10.90 5.06
CA ASN A 63 -2.92 -12.24 4.50
C ASN A 63 -2.63 -12.17 3.00
N PHE A 64 -1.36 -12.35 2.64
CA PHE A 64 -0.95 -12.42 1.24
C PHE A 64 -1.55 -13.68 0.58
N ASN A 65 -2.49 -13.49 -0.34
CA ASN A 65 -3.05 -14.55 -1.20
C ASN A 65 -2.33 -14.64 -2.54
#